data_AF-A0A2N1ANS9-F1
#
_entry.id   AF-A0A2N1ANS9-F1
#
_cell.length_a   1.000
_cell.length_b   1.000
_cell.length_c   1.000
_cell.angle_alpha   90.00
_cell.angle_beta   90.00
_cell.angle_gamma   90.00
#
_symmetry.space_group_name_H-M   'P 1'
#
loop_
_entity.id
_entity.type
_entity.pdbx_description
1 polymer ?
#
loop_
_entity_poly.entity_id
_entity_poly.type
_entity_poly.pdbx_seq_one_letter_code
_entity_poly.pdbx_strand_id
1 'polypeptide(L)'
;MLIGRIEHDPKKQFPLQLPESTLGRLELYKELYQQTFGEKVANNDLVDLMLTNVMDRDREFKRFVREEERKKKQEAKQQELGAGTNSLAGEAEAEPHAEALSHQREQQHQA
;
A
#
# COMPACT_ATOMS: atom_id res chain seq x y z
N MET A 1 -9.27 -9.18 23.41
CA MET A 1 -9.13 -9.37 21.96
C MET A 1 -9.09 -10.87 21.71
N LEU A 2 -10.13 -11.42 21.09
CA LEU A 2 -10.05 -12.76 20.50
C LEU A 2 -9.06 -12.67 19.34
N ILE A 3 -8.19 -13.66 19.17
CA ILE A 3 -7.29 -13.70 18.02
C ILE A 3 -8.18 -13.65 16.76
N GLY A 4 -8.01 -12.57 16.01
CA GLY A 4 -9.01 -12.07 15.06
C GLY A 4 -9.20 -12.96 13.82
N ARG A 5 -10.28 -12.67 13.11
CA ARG A 5 -10.78 -13.38 11.92
C ARG A 5 -9.69 -13.59 10.86
N ILE A 6 -9.70 -14.79 10.29
CA ILE A 6 -8.78 -15.27 9.26
C ILE A 6 -9.01 -14.48 7.95
N GLU A 7 -8.05 -13.64 7.56
CA GLU A 7 -7.98 -13.10 6.20
C GLU A 7 -7.42 -14.15 5.23
N HIS A 8 -7.98 -14.23 4.02
CA HIS A 8 -7.63 -15.22 3.00
C HIS A 8 -6.44 -14.78 2.13
N ASP A 9 -5.32 -14.39 2.74
CA ASP A 9 -4.06 -14.17 2.01
C ASP A 9 -3.32 -15.52 1.82
N PRO A 10 -2.86 -15.89 0.61
CA PRO A 10 -2.04 -17.07 0.39
C PRO A 10 -0.82 -17.13 1.31
N LYS A 11 -0.80 -18.13 2.21
CA LYS A 11 0.29 -18.35 3.17
C LYS A 11 1.54 -18.87 2.47
N LYS A 12 2.66 -18.15 2.65
CA LYS A 12 4.01 -18.64 2.30
C LYS A 12 4.71 -19.17 3.54
N GLN A 13 5.38 -20.32 3.43
CA GLN A 13 6.20 -20.85 4.51
C GLN A 13 7.59 -20.22 4.46
N PHE A 14 8.06 -19.74 5.60
CA PHE A 14 9.40 -19.18 5.74
C PHE A 14 10.06 -19.75 7.01
N PRO A 15 11.11 -20.58 6.89
CA PRO A 15 11.78 -21.14 8.06
C PRO A 15 12.57 -20.04 8.79
N LEU A 16 12.34 -19.92 10.09
CA LEU A 16 13.01 -18.97 10.98
C LEU A 16 13.65 -19.73 12.15
N GLN A 17 14.82 -19.27 12.58
CA GLN A 17 15.45 -19.71 13.82
C GLN A 17 15.23 -18.63 14.87
N LEU A 18 14.68 -19.03 16.02
CA LEU A 18 14.50 -18.15 17.17
C LEU A 18 15.47 -18.55 18.28
N PRO A 19 16.04 -17.59 19.02
CA PRO A 19 16.79 -17.89 20.23
C PRO A 19 15.92 -18.66 21.22
N GLU A 20 16.51 -19.59 21.96
CA GLU A 20 15.81 -20.41 22.96
C GLU A 20 15.06 -19.55 24.00
N SER A 21 15.67 -18.46 24.44
CA SER A 21 15.03 -17.49 25.35
C SER A 21 13.78 -16.84 24.79
N THR A 22 13.67 -16.73 23.46
CA THR A 22 12.47 -16.20 22.79
C THR A 22 11.42 -17.30 22.65
N LEU A 23 11.83 -18.53 22.36
CA LEU A 23 10.93 -19.68 22.33
C LEU A 23 10.28 -19.92 23.70
N GLY A 24 11.06 -19.92 24.78
CA GLY A 24 10.52 -20.10 26.14
C GLY A 24 9.54 -19.00 26.55
N ARG A 25 9.78 -17.75 26.12
CA ARG A 25 8.81 -16.65 26.34
C ARG A 25 7.51 -16.86 25.54
N LEU A 26 7.61 -17.37 24.32
CA LEU A 26 6.45 -17.66 23.48
C LEU A 26 5.59 -18.78 24.08
N GLU A 27 6.23 -19.85 24.57
CA GLU A 27 5.57 -20.96 25.25
C GLU A 27 4.86 -20.51 26.53
N LEU A 28 5.56 -19.76 27.40
CA LEU A 28 4.97 -19.21 28.61
C LEU A 28 3.77 -18.30 28.30
N TYR A 29 3.89 -17.43 27.30
CA TYR A 29 2.77 -16.57 26.89
C TYR A 29 1.55 -17.40 26.48
N LYS A 30 1.77 -18.44 25.67
CA LYS A 30 0.72 -19.33 25.20
C LYS A 30 0.04 -20.09 26.34
N GLU A 31 0.80 -20.59 27.31
CA GLU A 31 0.26 -21.25 28.50
C GLU A 31 -0.62 -20.31 29.32
N LEU A 32 -0.13 -19.10 29.60
CA LEU A 32 -0.90 -18.09 30.35
C LEU A 32 -2.17 -17.67 29.61
N TYR A 33 -2.09 -17.52 28.28
CA TYR A 33 -3.26 -17.22 27.46
C TYR A 33 -4.31 -18.33 27.55
N GLN A 34 -3.90 -19.59 27.40
CA GLN A 34 -4.80 -20.73 27.51
C GLN A 34 -5.41 -20.84 28.91
N GLN A 35 -4.64 -20.59 29.97
CA GLN A 35 -5.16 -20.59 31.34
C GLN A 35 -6.18 -19.48 31.57
N THR A 36 -5.98 -18.30 30.97
CA THR A 36 -6.83 -17.13 31.17
C THR A 36 -8.12 -17.21 30.35
N PHE A 37 -8.04 -17.70 29.11
CA PHE A 37 -9.14 -17.63 28.13
C PHE A 37 -9.69 -19.00 27.72
N GLY A 38 -9.07 -20.10 28.16
CA GLY A 38 -9.49 -21.47 27.82
C GLY A 38 -9.21 -21.88 26.36
N GLU A 39 -8.59 -21.01 25.57
CA GLU A 39 -8.39 -21.18 24.14
C GLU A 39 -6.95 -21.60 23.82
N LYS A 40 -6.80 -22.62 22.97
CA LYS A 40 -5.49 -23.06 22.46
C LYS A 40 -5.15 -22.25 21.21
N VAL A 41 -3.99 -21.62 21.24
CA VAL A 41 -3.48 -20.79 20.14
C VAL A 41 -2.31 -21.50 19.45
N ALA A 42 -2.28 -21.53 18.12
CA ALA A 42 -1.14 -22.05 17.39
C ALA A 42 0.05 -21.06 17.43
N ASN A 43 1.28 -21.58 17.44
CA ASN A 43 2.47 -20.72 17.51
C ASN A 43 2.55 -19.75 16.33
N ASN A 44 2.16 -20.21 15.12
CA ASN A 44 2.16 -19.37 13.93
C ASN A 44 1.19 -18.19 14.05
N ASP A 45 -0.03 -18.43 14.55
CA ASP A 45 -1.04 -17.37 14.71
C ASP A 45 -0.59 -16.35 15.77
N LEU A 46 0.07 -16.84 16.83
CA LEU A 46 0.61 -15.97 17.87
C LEU A 46 1.76 -15.10 17.36
N VAL A 47 2.69 -15.70 16.62
CA VAL A 47 3.83 -14.98 16.01
C VAL A 47 3.32 -13.97 14.98
N ASP A 48 2.36 -14.34 14.14
CA ASP A 48 1.74 -13.46 13.15
C ASP A 48 1.06 -12.26 13.82
N LEU A 49 0.27 -12.49 14.87
CA LEU A 49 -0.34 -11.43 15.66
C LEU A 49 0.70 -10.51 16.30
N MET A 50 1.77 -11.06 16.87
CA MET A 50 2.84 -10.28 17.49
C MET A 50 3.58 -9.42 16.45
N LEU A 51 3.92 -9.99 15.29
CA LEU A 51 4.58 -9.26 14.20
C LEU A 51 3.70 -8.15 13.64
N THR A 52 2.42 -8.46 13.36
CA THR A 52 1.44 -7.47 12.90
C THR A 52 1.32 -6.31 13.89
N ASN A 53 1.19 -6.60 15.18
CA ASN A 53 1.15 -5.56 16.21
C ASN A 53 2.42 -4.69 16.27
N VAL A 54 3.60 -5.27 16.04
CA VAL A 54 4.86 -4.52 16.00
C VAL A 54 4.89 -3.62 14.77
N MET A 55 4.59 -4.16 13.59
CA MET A 55 4.60 -3.43 12.31
C MET A 55 3.56 -2.30 12.28
N ASP A 56 2.36 -2.54 12.82
CA ASP A 56 1.29 -1.54 12.88
C ASP A 56 1.63 -0.37 13.81
N ARG A 57 2.43 -0.60 14.84
CA ARG A 57 2.88 0.44 15.79
C ARG A 57 4.10 1.19 15.28
N ASP A 58 4.88 0.60 14.39
CA ASP A 58 6.06 1.21 13.79
C ASP A 58 5.66 2.37 12.85
N ARG A 59 5.84 3.60 13.35
CA ARG A 59 5.51 4.82 12.59
C ARG A 59 6.45 5.04 11.42
N GLU A 60 7.71 4.64 11.55
CA GLU A 60 8.73 4.81 10.52
C GLU A 60 8.48 3.83 9.39
N PHE A 61 8.25 2.55 9.72
CA PHE A 61 7.86 1.55 8.73
C PHE A 61 6.65 2.00 7.91
N LYS A 62 5.58 2.48 8.56
CA LYS A 62 4.40 3.03 7.86
C LYS A 62 4.70 4.28 7.03
N ARG A 63 5.70 5.07 7.41
CA ARG A 63 6.14 6.22 6.61
C ARG A 63 6.86 5.74 5.36
N PHE A 64 7.80 4.81 5.50
CA PHE A 64 8.56 4.24 4.38
C PHE A 64 7.66 3.54 3.36
N VAL A 65 6.68 2.75 3.81
CA VAL A 65 5.70 2.10 2.90
C VAL A 65 4.98 3.15 2.05
N ARG A 66 4.51 4.25 2.67
CA ARG A 66 3.84 5.35 1.94
C ARG A 66 4.77 6.09 0.99
N GLU A 67 6.04 6.26 1.34
CA GLU A 67 7.03 6.90 0.49
C GLU A 67 7.37 6.03 -0.73
N GLU A 68 7.56 4.73 -0.54
CA GLU A 68 7.75 3.75 -1.62
C GLU A 68 6.56 3.71 -2.57
N GLU A 69 5.33 3.70 -2.04
CA GLU A 69 4.12 3.77 -2.87
C GLU A 69 4.03 5.05 -3.70
N ARG A 70 4.41 6.21 -3.12
CA ARG A 70 4.45 7.49 -3.84
C ARG A 70 5.50 7.47 -4.94
N LYS A 71 6.68 6.92 -4.66
CA LYS A 71 7.77 6.80 -5.64
C LYS A 71 7.34 5.92 -6.82
N LYS A 72 6.79 4.73 -6.57
CA LYS A 72 6.25 3.84 -7.62
C LYS A 72 5.17 4.53 -8.47
N LYS A 73 4.28 5.32 -7.85
CA LYS A 73 3.26 6.10 -8.58
C LYS A 73 3.88 7.20 -9.45
N GLN A 74 4.96 7.84 -9.01
CA GLN A 74 5.66 8.86 -9.79
C GLN A 74 6.42 8.24 -10.97
N GLU A 75 7.07 7.09 -10.75
CA GLU A 75 7.77 6.33 -11.79
C GLU A 75 6.79 5.83 -12.87
N ALA A 76 5.63 5.29 -12.47
CA ALA A 76 4.58 4.88 -13.40
C ALA A 76 4.07 6.06 -14.26
N LYS A 77 3.85 7.23 -13.65
CA LYS A 77 3.44 8.45 -14.38
C LYS A 77 4.50 8.97 -15.36
N GLN A 78 5.79 8.87 -15.01
CA GLN A 78 6.88 9.27 -15.91
C GLN A 78 7.03 8.29 -17.08
N GLN A 79 6.80 6.99 -16.87
CA GLN A 79 6.77 6.01 -17.95
C GLN A 79 5.59 6.22 -18.90
N GLU A 80 4.40 6.56 -18.41
CA GLU A 80 3.25 6.88 -19.27
C GLU A 80 3.46 8.15 -20.10
N LEU A 81 4.05 9.21 -19.51
CA LEU A 81 4.38 10.45 -20.23
C LEU A 81 5.54 10.29 -21.22
N GLY A 82 6.49 9.38 -20.96
CA GLY A 82 7.61 9.07 -21.86
C GLY A 82 7.27 8.07 -22.98
N ALA A 83 6.22 7.26 -22.81
CA ALA A 83 5.72 6.38 -23.86
C ALA A 83 4.81 7.10 -24.88
N GLY A 84 4.18 8.22 -24.47
CA GLY A 84 3.31 9.03 -25.33
C GLY A 84 4.02 9.99 -26.29
N THR A 85 5.34 10.18 -26.19
CA THR A 85 6.09 11.11 -27.05
C THR A 85 6.82 10.46 -28.23
N ASN A 86 6.81 9.13 -28.35
CA ASN A 86 7.49 8.41 -29.45
C ASN A 86 6.53 7.87 -30.54
N SER A 87 5.35 8.47 -30.72
CA SER A 87 4.51 8.19 -31.89
C SER A 87 3.80 9.45 -32.34
N LEU A 88 4.53 10.33 -33.04
CA LEU A 88 4.04 11.22 -34.10
C LEU A 88 5.18 12.20 -34.48
N ALA A 89 6.21 11.67 -35.13
CA ALA A 89 7.12 12.47 -35.94
C ALA A 89 7.10 11.86 -37.34
N GLY A 90 5.97 12.04 -38.02
CA GLY A 90 5.80 11.79 -39.44
C GLY A 90 5.21 13.06 -40.05
N GLU A 91 6.07 13.81 -40.72
CA GLU A 91 5.73 14.99 -41.51
C GLU A 91 4.57 14.73 -42.47
N ALA A 92 3.60 15.64 -42.49
CA ALA A 92 2.85 15.97 -43.69
C ALA A 92 2.31 17.39 -43.56
N GLU A 93 2.91 18.28 -44.34
CA GLU A 93 2.43 19.63 -44.62
C GLU A 93 0.97 19.62 -45.09
N ALA A 94 0.16 20.53 -44.55
CA ALA A 94 -0.95 21.18 -45.24
C ALA A 94 -1.48 22.34 -44.36
N GLU A 95 -1.05 23.57 -44.64
CA GLU A 95 -1.96 24.74 -44.53
C GLU A 95 -3.05 24.63 -45.62
N PRO A 96 -4.14 25.46 -45.66
CA PRO A 96 -4.61 26.52 -44.75
C PRO A 96 -6.13 26.41 -44.40
N HIS A 97 -6.65 27.25 -43.49
CA HIS A 97 -7.87 28.09 -43.66
C HIS A 97 -8.64 28.45 -42.37
N ALA A 98 -9.09 29.72 -42.36
CA ALA A 98 -10.35 30.28 -41.82
C ALA A 98 -10.47 30.43 -40.29
N GLU A 99 -10.47 31.67 -39.77
CA GLU A 99 -11.69 32.46 -39.43
C GLU A 99 -12.54 31.80 -38.31
N ALA A 100 -13.00 32.42 -37.22
CA ALA A 100 -13.08 33.82 -36.82
C ALA A 100 -13.57 33.91 -35.35
N LEU A 101 -13.52 35.12 -34.80
CA LEU A 101 -14.44 35.69 -33.79
C LEU A 101 -14.32 35.22 -32.33
N SER A 102 -13.33 35.77 -31.63
CA SER A 102 -13.44 36.07 -30.20
C SER A 102 -14.09 37.45 -30.04
N HIS A 103 -15.41 37.52 -29.90
CA HIS A 103 -16.15 38.69 -29.40
C HIS A 103 -17.49 38.20 -28.81
N GLN A 104 -17.59 38.09 -27.48
CA GLN A 104 -18.80 38.55 -26.80
C GLN A 104 -18.50 38.92 -25.35
N ARG A 105 -18.43 40.22 -25.16
CA ARG A 105 -18.50 40.93 -23.89
C ARG A 105 -19.98 41.25 -23.63
N GLU A 106 -20.32 41.24 -22.34
CA GLU A 106 -21.43 41.93 -21.68
C GLU A 106 -22.82 41.29 -21.55
N GLN A 107 -23.39 41.57 -20.36
CA GLN A 107 -24.77 41.41 -19.86
C GLN A 107 -24.99 40.09 -19.06
N GLN A 108 -25.36 40.07 -17.77
CA GLN A 108 -26.03 41.06 -16.92
C GLN A 108 -25.63 40.92 -15.44
N HIS A 109 -25.47 42.09 -14.80
CA HIS A 109 -25.70 42.32 -13.39
C HIS A 109 -27.18 42.09 -13.02
N GLN A 110 -27.43 41.46 -11.88
CA GLN A 110 -28.56 41.72 -10.95
C GLN A 110 -28.17 40.99 -9.65
N ALA A 111 -27.72 41.67 -8.60
CA ALA A 111 -28.48 42.55 -7.70
C ALA A 111 -29.69 41.83 -7.11
#